data_AF-A0A8J7QT73-F1
#
_entry.id   AF-A0A8J7QT73-F1
#
_cell.length_a   1.000
_cell.length_b   1.000
_cell.length_c   1.000
_cell.angle_alpha   90.00
_cell.angle_beta   90.00
_cell.angle_gamma   90.00
#
_symmetry.space_group_name_H-M   'P 1'
#
loop_
_entity.id
_entity.type
_entity.pdbx_description
1 polymer ?
#
loop_
_entity_poly.entity_id
_entity_poly.type
_entity_poly.pdbx_seq_one_letter_code
_entity_poly.pdbx_strand_id
1 'polypeptide(L)'
;MSSSENSRYGHLGLETNPFPFTPVPRRPWILGGKSRIEICNRIKNEIMLSKNLNEPKINVILGDYGYGKTHIAEHLINYVLSSRQFKIFIHTIQDPNNKPTLSFFSIKLLNSLGSEKFLRELASKILLKVVTKKTKDSNDQGIIRLSIKERILCLIENKYKEQVLNEVVSTLKEDPEAIQKLVKEGRIDDEHLIKLAEDDIKGTFDTERKSISLRNFVDLNIFREILLFPFSDYWKYYSRSRYDELINKVSKSEEDALTFITTLISLMRYASEETVVLVVDEVDALSPMENVDLFFHSLRELVDRGPGGLYILLLCTP
;
A
#
# COMPACT_ATOMS: atom_id res chain seq x y z
N MET A 1 -33.29 32.31 26.63
CA MET A 1 -34.05 31.28 27.37
C MET A 1 -34.45 30.19 26.38
N SER A 2 -33.85 29.01 26.47
CA SER A 2 -34.51 27.76 26.08
C SER A 2 -33.73 26.61 26.73
N SER A 3 -34.24 26.22 27.90
CA SER A 3 -34.18 24.90 28.51
C SER A 3 -32.89 24.09 28.31
N SER A 4 -32.14 24.00 29.41
CA SER A 4 -31.37 22.83 29.79
C SER A 4 -32.19 21.55 29.51
N GLU A 5 -31.98 20.95 28.35
CA GLU A 5 -32.32 19.55 28.14
C GLU A 5 -31.49 18.78 29.16
N ASN A 6 -32.16 18.21 30.16
CA ASN A 6 -31.62 17.07 30.89
C ASN A 6 -31.04 16.14 29.82
N SER A 7 -29.71 16.02 29.77
CA SER A 7 -29.03 15.09 28.88
C SER A 7 -29.77 13.77 29.02
N ARG A 8 -30.40 13.31 27.95
CA ARG A 8 -31.25 12.10 27.92
C ARG A 8 -30.51 10.87 28.47
N TYR A 9 -29.19 10.96 28.58
CA TYR A 9 -28.26 9.91 29.01
C TYR A 9 -27.47 10.28 30.28
N GLY A 10 -27.73 11.43 30.91
CA GLY A 10 -27.00 11.89 32.10
C GLY A 10 -27.12 10.95 33.30
N HIS A 11 -28.25 10.23 33.41
CA HIS A 11 -28.45 9.18 34.42
C HIS A 11 -27.52 7.96 34.23
N LEU A 12 -26.90 7.80 33.06
CA LEU A 12 -25.91 6.78 32.76
C LEU A 12 -24.47 7.31 32.85
N GLY A 13 -24.27 8.58 33.24
CA GLY A 13 -22.97 9.24 33.23
C GLY A 13 -22.44 9.54 31.83
N LEU A 14 -23.32 9.62 30.83
CA LEU A 14 -22.95 9.82 29.43
C LEU A 14 -23.43 11.19 28.93
N GLU A 15 -22.54 11.92 28.26
CA GLU A 15 -22.86 13.24 27.67
C GLU A 15 -23.76 13.12 26.43
N THR A 16 -23.66 12.01 25.69
CA THR A 16 -24.41 11.75 24.45
C THR A 16 -24.71 10.27 24.29
N ASN A 17 -25.64 9.91 23.40
CA ASN A 17 -25.88 8.51 23.01
C ASN A 17 -24.56 7.86 22.53
N PRO A 18 -24.05 6.80 23.18
CA PRO A 18 -22.84 6.11 22.73
C PRO A 18 -23.12 5.20 21.52
N PHE A 19 -24.39 4.91 21.23
CA PHE A 19 -24.83 4.09 20.10
C PHE A 19 -25.31 5.01 18.96
N PRO A 20 -24.56 5.13 17.84
CA PRO A 20 -24.97 5.98 16.74
C PRO A 20 -26.27 5.46 16.09
N PHE A 21 -27.09 6.39 15.57
CA PHE A 21 -28.28 6.05 14.75
C PHE A 21 -27.91 5.35 13.44
N THR A 22 -26.66 5.49 13.00
CA THR A 22 -26.08 4.84 11.82
C THR A 22 -25.16 3.70 12.26
N PRO A 23 -25.12 2.58 11.53
CA PRO A 23 -24.25 1.44 11.85
C PRO A 23 -22.75 1.77 11.73
N VAL A 24 -22.41 2.90 11.09
CA VAL A 24 -21.02 3.37 10.97
C VAL A 24 -20.51 3.91 12.31
N PRO A 25 -19.38 3.41 12.84
CA PRO A 25 -18.84 3.82 14.11
C PRO A 25 -18.40 5.30 14.10
N ARG A 26 -19.11 6.17 14.82
CA ARG A 26 -18.68 7.59 14.98
C ARG A 26 -17.51 7.76 15.96
N ARG A 27 -17.28 6.76 16.82
CA ARG A 27 -16.25 6.78 17.86
C ARG A 27 -15.45 5.46 17.86
N PRO A 28 -14.65 5.20 16.80
CA PRO A 28 -13.89 3.95 16.70
C PRO A 28 -12.86 3.79 17.82
N TRP A 29 -12.46 4.85 18.53
CA TRP A 29 -11.53 4.76 19.66
C TRP A 29 -12.11 4.09 20.92
N ILE A 30 -13.43 4.01 21.07
CA ILE A 30 -14.06 3.38 22.24
C ILE A 30 -14.26 1.90 21.94
N LEU A 31 -13.49 0.99 22.54
CA LEU A 31 -13.80 -0.45 22.50
C LEU A 31 -14.44 -0.91 23.80
N GLY A 32 -15.68 -1.39 23.71
CA GLY A 32 -16.40 -1.93 24.85
C GLY A 32 -16.01 -3.38 25.15
N GLY A 33 -15.58 -3.66 26.38
CA GLY A 33 -15.37 -5.02 26.90
C GLY A 33 -13.96 -5.58 26.68
N LYS A 34 -13.47 -6.37 27.64
CA LYS A 34 -12.13 -6.99 27.59
C LYS A 34 -11.95 -7.92 26.38
N SER A 35 -12.99 -8.64 26.00
CA SER A 35 -12.95 -9.57 24.86
C SER A 35 -12.62 -8.89 23.54
N ARG A 36 -13.14 -7.67 23.29
CA ARG A 36 -12.82 -6.93 22.05
C ARG A 36 -11.36 -6.47 22.02
N ILE A 37 -10.82 -6.05 23.17
CA ILE A 37 -9.40 -5.69 23.32
C ILE A 37 -8.51 -6.92 23.09
N GLU A 38 -8.88 -8.07 23.66
CA GLU A 38 -8.17 -9.35 23.45
C GLU A 38 -8.17 -9.76 21.97
N ILE A 39 -9.30 -9.62 21.27
CA ILE A 39 -9.39 -9.88 19.83
C ILE A 39 -8.44 -8.97 19.04
N CYS A 40 -8.44 -7.65 19.31
CA CYS A 40 -7.51 -6.73 18.65
C CYS A 40 -6.04 -7.09 18.90
N ASN A 41 -5.69 -7.45 20.14
CA ASN A 41 -4.33 -7.87 20.49
C ASN A 41 -3.94 -9.18 19.78
N ARG A 42 -4.86 -10.14 19.69
CA ARG A 42 -4.63 -11.39 18.96
C ARG A 42 -4.39 -11.10 17.47
N ILE A 43 -5.24 -10.30 16.83
CA ILE A 43 -5.07 -9.91 15.42
C ILE A 43 -3.74 -9.20 15.21
N LYS A 44 -3.36 -8.28 16.11
CA LYS A 44 -2.06 -7.60 16.06
C LYS A 44 -0.89 -8.60 16.07
N ASN A 45 -0.93 -9.59 16.96
CA ASN A 45 0.09 -10.63 17.03
C ASN A 45 0.14 -11.47 15.75
N GLU A 46 -1.00 -11.80 15.17
CA GLU A 46 -1.07 -12.56 13.92
C GLU A 46 -0.51 -11.78 12.72
N ILE A 47 -0.75 -10.47 12.66
CA ILE A 47 -0.13 -9.58 11.66
C ILE A 47 1.40 -9.60 11.80
N MET A 48 1.92 -9.58 13.04
CA MET A 48 3.36 -9.68 13.30
C MET A 48 3.94 -11.04 12.90
N LEU A 49 3.20 -12.13 13.15
CA LEU A 49 3.62 -13.47 12.72
C LEU A 49 3.68 -13.58 11.19
N SER A 50 2.65 -13.08 10.48
CA SER A 50 2.66 -13.01 9.02
C SER A 50 3.85 -12.20 8.48
N LYS A 51 4.22 -11.10 9.16
CA LYS A 51 5.45 -10.34 8.85
C LYS A 51 6.70 -11.22 8.93
N ASN A 52 6.88 -11.88 10.06
CA ASN A 52 8.09 -12.61 10.40
C ASN A 52 8.27 -13.88 9.56
N LEU A 53 7.17 -14.58 9.26
CA LEU A 53 7.17 -15.78 8.44
C LEU A 53 7.18 -15.48 6.94
N ASN A 54 6.92 -14.23 6.56
CA ASN A 54 6.78 -13.82 5.16
C ASN A 54 5.70 -14.62 4.41
N GLU A 55 4.63 -14.96 5.11
CA GLU A 55 3.51 -15.75 4.57
C GLU A 55 2.25 -14.88 4.54
N PRO A 56 1.44 -14.97 3.47
CA PRO A 56 0.13 -14.38 3.49
C PRO A 56 -0.75 -15.10 4.51
N LYS A 57 -1.62 -14.34 5.17
CA LYS A 57 -2.54 -14.90 6.16
C LYS A 57 -3.93 -14.32 5.98
N ILE A 58 -4.94 -15.19 6.06
CA ILE A 58 -6.35 -14.80 6.08
C ILE A 58 -6.94 -15.19 7.43
N ASN A 59 -7.52 -14.21 8.11
CA ASN A 59 -8.31 -14.43 9.32
C ASN A 59 -9.74 -13.96 9.09
N VAL A 60 -10.70 -14.61 9.74
CA VAL A 60 -12.13 -14.27 9.65
C VAL A 60 -12.63 -13.88 11.03
N ILE A 61 -13.33 -12.74 11.12
CA ILE A 61 -14.12 -12.35 12.29
C ILE A 61 -15.57 -12.68 11.99
N LEU A 62 -16.09 -13.66 12.72
CA LEU A 62 -17.50 -14.05 12.68
C LEU A 62 -18.27 -13.40 13.81
N GLY A 63 -19.53 -13.06 13.54
CA GLY A 63 -20.49 -12.61 14.53
C GLY A 63 -21.75 -12.08 13.85
N ASP A 64 -22.87 -12.02 14.55
CA ASP A 64 -24.13 -11.58 13.94
C ASP A 64 -24.08 -10.09 13.55
N TYR A 65 -25.12 -9.65 12.84
CA TYR A 65 -25.31 -8.24 12.53
C TYR A 65 -25.37 -7.40 13.83
N GLY A 66 -24.64 -6.28 13.86
CA GLY A 66 -24.62 -5.38 15.02
C GLY A 66 -23.64 -5.74 16.15
N TYR A 67 -22.85 -6.82 16.04
CA TYR A 67 -21.88 -7.22 17.09
C TYR A 67 -20.63 -6.32 17.17
N GLY A 68 -20.47 -5.38 16.23
CA GLY A 68 -19.37 -4.42 16.18
C GLY A 68 -18.14 -4.91 15.43
N LYS A 69 -18.29 -5.80 14.44
CA LYS A 69 -17.18 -6.29 13.59
C LYS A 69 -16.46 -5.13 12.89
N THR A 70 -17.20 -4.30 12.17
CA THR A 70 -16.71 -3.07 11.52
C THR A 70 -16.04 -2.13 12.52
N HIS A 71 -16.63 -1.99 13.72
CA HIS A 71 -16.07 -1.15 14.78
C HIS A 71 -14.72 -1.65 15.30
N ILE A 72 -14.57 -2.97 15.51
CA ILE A 72 -13.30 -3.60 15.88
C ILE A 72 -12.26 -3.36 14.78
N ALA A 73 -12.65 -3.51 13.51
CA ALA A 73 -11.73 -3.31 12.40
C ALA A 73 -11.29 -1.85 12.21
N GLU A 74 -12.21 -0.90 12.29
CA GLU A 74 -11.88 0.53 12.28
C GLU A 74 -11.00 0.90 13.47
N HIS A 75 -11.28 0.35 14.67
CA HIS A 75 -10.41 0.56 15.83
C HIS A 75 -8.99 0.03 15.57
N LEU A 76 -8.90 -1.19 15.02
CA LEU A 76 -7.64 -1.84 14.69
C LEU A 76 -6.83 -0.97 13.71
N ILE A 77 -7.43 -0.54 12.61
CA ILE A 77 -6.75 0.25 11.56
C ILE A 77 -6.33 1.63 12.07
N ASN A 78 -7.24 2.33 12.74
CA ASN A 78 -7.03 3.75 13.08
C ASN A 78 -6.18 3.94 14.34
N TYR A 79 -6.21 3.00 15.29
CA TYR A 79 -5.56 3.17 16.60
C TYR A 79 -4.47 2.13 16.84
N VAL A 80 -4.80 0.83 16.78
CA VAL A 80 -3.85 -0.24 17.12
C VAL A 80 -2.71 -0.32 16.11
N LEU A 81 -3.03 -0.11 14.83
CA LEU A 81 -2.09 -0.11 13.71
C LEU A 81 -1.78 1.32 13.25
N SER A 82 -2.08 2.35 14.04
CA SER A 82 -1.88 3.77 13.69
C SER A 82 -0.50 4.05 13.07
N SER A 83 0.56 3.46 13.62
CA SER A 83 1.94 3.60 13.13
C SER A 83 2.27 2.89 11.82
N ARG A 84 1.40 2.00 11.31
CA ARG A 84 1.62 1.28 10.05
C ARG A 84 1.20 2.14 8.86
N GLN A 85 1.98 2.08 7.80
CA GLN A 85 1.76 2.89 6.60
C GLN A 85 0.65 2.33 5.69
N PHE A 86 0.58 1.01 5.51
CA PHE A 86 -0.34 0.40 4.54
C PHE A 86 -1.42 -0.42 5.22
N LYS A 87 -2.56 0.26 5.43
CA LYS A 87 -3.79 -0.31 6.00
C LYS A 87 -4.92 0.02 5.05
N ILE A 88 -5.53 -1.00 4.47
CA ILE A 88 -6.61 -0.85 3.51
C ILE A 88 -7.90 -1.39 4.14
N PHE A 89 -8.98 -0.63 4.00
CA PHE A 89 -10.33 -1.07 4.36
C PHE A 89 -11.20 -1.05 3.11
N ILE A 90 -11.71 -2.22 2.71
CA ILE A 90 -12.66 -2.38 1.60
C ILE A 90 -14.02 -2.68 2.22
N HIS A 91 -14.97 -1.76 2.07
CA HIS A 91 -16.31 -1.90 2.64
C HIS A 91 -17.13 -3.03 1.99
N THR A 92 -16.98 -3.23 0.68
CA THR A 92 -17.67 -4.29 -0.03
C THR A 92 -16.92 -4.70 -1.28
N ILE A 93 -16.93 -6.00 -1.54
CA ILE A 93 -16.40 -6.66 -2.74
C ILE A 93 -17.52 -7.05 -3.72
N GLN A 94 -18.77 -6.74 -3.40
CA GLN A 94 -19.86 -6.92 -4.34
C GLN A 94 -19.88 -5.76 -5.33
N ASP A 95 -20.11 -6.08 -6.61
CA ASP A 95 -20.35 -5.12 -7.67
C ASP A 95 -21.39 -5.72 -8.63
N PRO A 96 -22.42 -4.96 -9.03
CA PRO A 96 -23.48 -5.49 -9.89
C PRO A 96 -22.99 -5.82 -11.31
N ASN A 97 -21.89 -5.21 -11.76
CA ASN A 97 -21.39 -5.31 -13.12
C ASN A 97 -20.14 -6.19 -13.22
N ASN A 98 -19.45 -6.45 -12.12
CA ASN A 98 -18.15 -7.12 -12.10
C ASN A 98 -18.15 -8.32 -11.16
N LYS A 99 -17.56 -9.43 -11.62
CA LYS A 99 -17.36 -10.62 -10.78
C LYS A 99 -16.22 -10.38 -9.78
N PRO A 100 -16.26 -10.97 -8.58
CA PRO A 100 -15.26 -10.77 -7.53
C PRO A 100 -13.99 -11.62 -7.78
N THR A 101 -13.34 -11.39 -8.91
CA THR A 101 -12.11 -12.06 -9.34
C THR A 101 -10.85 -11.36 -8.79
N LEU A 102 -9.65 -11.91 -9.00
CA LEU A 102 -8.39 -11.28 -8.62
C LEU A 102 -8.16 -9.96 -9.34
N SER A 103 -8.53 -9.88 -10.61
CA SER A 103 -8.46 -8.65 -11.39
C SER A 103 -9.31 -7.55 -10.75
N PHE A 104 -10.58 -7.84 -10.45
CA PHE A 104 -11.47 -6.92 -9.75
C PHE A 104 -10.94 -6.53 -8.36
N PHE A 105 -10.47 -7.51 -7.60
CA PHE A 105 -9.90 -7.29 -6.27
C PHE A 105 -8.64 -6.39 -6.31
N SER A 106 -7.76 -6.61 -7.28
CA SER A 106 -6.55 -5.79 -7.48
C SER A 106 -6.88 -4.34 -7.80
N ILE A 107 -7.91 -4.12 -8.63
CA ILE A 107 -8.38 -2.78 -8.99
C ILE A 107 -9.05 -2.10 -7.78
N LYS A 108 -9.91 -2.81 -7.03
CA LYS A 108 -10.53 -2.31 -5.79
C LYS A 108 -9.47 -1.93 -4.75
N LEU A 109 -8.44 -2.76 -4.58
CA LEU A 109 -7.30 -2.47 -3.70
C LEU A 109 -6.61 -1.18 -4.11
N LEU A 110 -6.26 -1.05 -5.39
CA LEU A 110 -5.56 0.13 -5.90
C LEU A 110 -6.41 1.40 -5.77
N ASN A 111 -7.71 1.31 -6.07
CA ASN A 111 -8.65 2.42 -5.89
C ASN A 111 -8.77 2.84 -4.42
N SER A 112 -8.80 1.88 -3.49
CA SER A 112 -8.84 2.14 -2.05
C SER A 112 -7.57 2.82 -1.53
N LEU A 113 -6.45 2.64 -2.24
CA LEU A 113 -5.17 3.28 -1.92
C LEU A 113 -5.04 4.69 -2.53
N GLY A 114 -5.90 5.08 -3.47
CA GLY A 114 -5.83 6.38 -4.16
C GLY A 114 -5.37 6.32 -5.63
N SER A 115 -5.43 5.15 -6.26
CA SER A 115 -5.23 4.96 -7.70
C SER A 115 -3.86 5.49 -8.19
N GLU A 116 -3.84 6.33 -9.23
CA GLU A 116 -2.62 6.91 -9.80
C GLU A 116 -1.78 7.66 -8.76
N LYS A 117 -2.43 8.45 -7.90
CA LYS A 117 -1.73 9.26 -6.88
C LYS A 117 -0.90 8.36 -5.97
N PHE A 118 -1.47 7.22 -5.57
CA PHE A 118 -0.76 6.24 -4.76
C PHE A 118 0.45 5.66 -5.47
N LEU A 119 0.33 5.26 -6.74
CA LEU A 119 1.44 4.71 -7.51
C LEU A 119 2.58 5.73 -7.64
N ARG A 120 2.23 7.00 -7.85
CA ARG A 120 3.17 8.12 -7.89
C ARG A 120 3.92 8.27 -6.55
N GLU A 121 3.21 8.31 -5.43
CA GLU A 121 3.80 8.40 -4.09
C GLU A 121 4.68 7.18 -3.76
N LEU A 122 4.24 5.98 -4.12
CA LEU A 122 4.98 4.73 -3.91
C LEU A 122 6.28 4.74 -4.70
N ALA A 123 6.23 5.11 -5.99
CA ALA A 123 7.41 5.23 -6.84
C ALA A 123 8.41 6.24 -6.28
N SER A 124 7.96 7.43 -5.90
CA SER A 124 8.82 8.46 -5.29
C SER A 124 9.53 7.95 -4.03
N LYS A 125 8.83 7.21 -3.15
CA LYS A 125 9.42 6.60 -1.95
C LYS A 125 10.49 5.54 -2.28
N ILE A 126 10.23 4.70 -3.29
CA ILE A 126 11.19 3.69 -3.74
C ILE A 126 12.44 4.36 -4.29
N LEU A 127 12.29 5.36 -5.16
CA LEU A 127 13.42 6.08 -5.74
C LEU A 127 14.24 6.80 -4.67
N LEU A 128 13.59 7.44 -3.69
CA LEU A 128 14.27 8.02 -2.52
C LEU A 128 15.08 6.96 -1.75
N LYS A 129 14.51 5.77 -1.52
CA LYS A 129 15.20 4.66 -0.84
C LYS A 129 16.45 4.22 -1.61
N VAL A 130 16.36 4.12 -2.94
CA VAL A 130 17.48 3.76 -3.81
C VAL A 130 18.57 4.83 -3.77
N VAL A 131 18.22 6.11 -3.92
CA VAL A 131 19.16 7.23 -3.84
C VAL A 131 19.88 7.23 -2.49
N THR A 132 19.13 7.16 -1.39
CA THR A 132 19.69 7.18 -0.02
C THR A 132 20.55 5.96 0.33
N LYS A 133 20.31 4.81 -0.29
CA LYS A 133 21.17 3.62 -0.13
C LYS A 133 22.49 3.81 -0.87
N LYS A 134 22.43 4.25 -2.14
CA LYS A 134 23.62 4.42 -2.98
C LYS A 134 24.53 5.57 -2.53
N THR A 135 23.98 6.62 -1.92
CA THR A 135 24.80 7.69 -1.34
C THR A 135 25.68 7.22 -0.17
N LYS A 136 25.28 6.15 0.54
CA LYS A 136 26.09 5.58 1.63
C LYS A 136 27.23 4.68 1.14
N ASP A 137 27.08 4.08 -0.04
CA ASP A 137 28.05 3.13 -0.60
C ASP A 137 29.27 3.80 -1.28
N SER A 138 29.39 5.13 -1.20
CA SER A 138 30.56 5.95 -1.64
C SER A 138 30.93 5.89 -3.14
N ASN A 139 30.38 4.95 -3.91
CA ASN A 139 30.51 4.87 -5.36
C ASN A 139 29.32 5.55 -6.03
N ASP A 140 29.41 6.87 -6.13
CA ASP A 140 28.44 7.73 -6.79
C ASP A 140 28.50 7.51 -8.31
N GLN A 141 27.74 6.52 -8.82
CA GLN A 141 27.79 6.04 -10.21
C GLN A 141 27.19 6.97 -11.28
N GLY A 142 26.90 8.24 -10.95
CA GLY A 142 26.44 9.22 -11.95
C GLY A 142 24.94 9.50 -11.95
N ILE A 143 24.27 9.29 -10.81
CA ILE A 143 22.87 9.69 -10.60
C ILE A 143 22.74 11.21 -10.66
N ILE A 144 23.68 11.93 -10.03
CA ILE A 144 23.66 13.39 -10.01
C ILE A 144 24.35 13.94 -11.26
N ARG A 145 23.57 14.65 -12.06
CA ARG A 145 24.06 15.43 -13.19
C ARG A 145 24.44 16.82 -12.68
N LEU A 146 25.75 17.03 -12.62
CA LEU A 146 26.35 18.33 -12.26
C LEU A 146 26.40 19.24 -13.48
N SER A 147 26.04 20.51 -13.29
CA SER A 147 26.25 21.58 -14.27
C SER A 147 27.75 21.80 -14.54
N ILE A 148 28.08 22.52 -15.62
CA ILE A 148 29.48 22.75 -16.03
C ILE A 148 30.31 23.37 -14.90
N LYS A 149 29.74 24.34 -14.18
CA LYS A 149 30.40 25.01 -13.04
C LYS A 149 30.66 24.03 -11.90
N GLU A 150 29.70 23.15 -11.61
CA GLU A 150 29.79 22.14 -10.55
C GLU A 150 30.74 20.99 -10.93
N ARG A 151 30.84 20.65 -12.22
CA ARG A 151 31.83 19.66 -12.72
C ARG A 151 33.26 20.17 -12.54
N ILE A 152 33.52 21.43 -12.89
CA ILE A 152 34.84 22.04 -12.70
C ILE A 152 35.19 22.05 -11.21
N LEU A 153 34.25 22.42 -10.34
CA LEU A 153 34.45 22.37 -8.89
C LEU A 153 34.66 20.95 -8.36
N CYS A 154 33.90 19.96 -8.82
CA CYS A 154 34.08 18.55 -8.40
C CYS A 154 35.40 17.92 -8.85
N LEU A 155 35.91 18.30 -10.02
CA LEU A 155 37.23 17.86 -10.49
C LEU A 155 38.36 18.38 -9.58
N ILE A 156 38.10 19.47 -8.85
CA ILE A 156 39.06 20.14 -7.97
C ILE A 156 38.83 19.75 -6.50
N GLU A 157 37.58 19.53 -6.08
CA GLU A 157 37.19 19.26 -4.69
C GLU A 157 36.11 18.16 -4.55
N ASN A 158 36.52 16.97 -4.10
CA ASN A 158 35.60 15.87 -3.76
C ASN A 158 34.52 16.26 -2.72
N LYS A 159 34.86 17.18 -1.81
CA LYS A 159 33.95 17.68 -0.76
C LYS A 159 32.74 18.44 -1.31
N TYR A 160 32.89 19.09 -2.47
CA TYR A 160 31.78 19.80 -3.13
C TYR A 160 30.73 18.82 -3.67
N LYS A 161 31.19 17.68 -4.23
CA LYS A 161 30.30 16.61 -4.71
C LYS A 161 29.45 16.05 -3.57
N GLU A 162 30.05 15.81 -2.41
CA GLU A 162 29.34 15.36 -1.20
C GLU A 162 28.32 16.38 -0.70
N GLN A 163 28.60 17.68 -0.79
CA GLN A 163 27.66 18.73 -0.38
C GLN A 163 26.40 18.75 -1.26
N VAL A 164 26.56 18.73 -2.59
CA VAL A 164 25.42 18.69 -3.53
C VAL A 164 24.59 17.42 -3.33
N LEU A 165 25.26 16.28 -3.13
CA LEU A 165 24.61 15.01 -2.83
C LEU A 165 23.77 15.09 -1.55
N ASN A 166 24.34 15.68 -0.48
CA ASN A 166 23.65 15.85 0.78
C ASN A 166 22.44 16.80 0.67
N GLU A 167 22.52 17.86 -0.13
CA GLU A 167 21.41 18.79 -0.41
C GLU A 167 20.27 18.09 -1.16
N VAL A 168 20.60 17.31 -2.19
CA VAL A 168 19.62 16.52 -2.94
C VAL A 168 18.93 15.51 -2.02
N VAL A 169 19.71 14.78 -1.22
CA VAL A 169 19.17 13.80 -0.27
C VAL A 169 18.33 14.44 0.82
N SER A 170 18.74 15.59 1.37
CA SER A 170 17.95 16.30 2.38
C SER A 170 16.62 16.76 1.81
N THR A 171 16.63 17.34 0.60
CA THR A 171 15.42 17.77 -0.10
C THR A 171 14.46 16.60 -0.32
N LEU A 172 14.97 15.45 -0.79
CA LEU A 172 14.14 14.27 -1.03
C LEU A 172 13.61 13.62 0.26
N LYS A 173 14.35 13.72 1.37
CA LYS A 173 13.88 13.21 2.67
C LYS A 173 12.73 14.05 3.22
N GLU A 174 12.76 15.35 3.00
CA GLU A 174 11.68 16.27 3.39
C GLU A 174 10.46 16.11 2.49
N ASP A 175 10.69 15.99 1.18
CA ASP A 175 9.64 15.81 0.17
C ASP A 175 10.08 14.78 -0.90
N PRO A 176 9.61 13.53 -0.82
CA PRO A 176 9.89 12.52 -1.83
C PRO A 176 9.42 12.91 -3.24
N GLU A 177 8.39 13.76 -3.37
CA GLU A 177 7.89 14.21 -4.66
C GLU A 177 8.80 15.24 -5.34
N ALA A 178 9.71 15.87 -4.57
CA ALA A 178 10.71 16.78 -5.10
C ALA A 178 11.65 16.12 -6.13
N ILE A 179 11.68 14.78 -6.21
CA ILE A 179 12.42 14.03 -7.23
C ILE A 179 12.01 14.44 -8.65
N GLN A 180 10.74 14.77 -8.86
CA GLN A 180 10.26 15.23 -10.16
C GLN A 180 10.87 16.57 -10.54
N LYS A 181 10.98 17.49 -9.57
CA LYS A 181 11.59 18.80 -9.76
C LYS A 181 13.08 18.67 -10.04
N LEU A 182 13.79 17.82 -9.29
CA LEU A 182 15.22 17.59 -9.46
C LEU A 182 15.56 16.95 -10.82
N VAL A 183 14.72 16.03 -11.31
CA VAL A 183 14.84 15.48 -12.68
C VAL A 183 14.55 16.56 -13.72
N LYS A 184 13.49 17.36 -13.56
CA LYS A 184 13.16 18.48 -14.47
C LYS A 184 14.26 19.52 -14.56
N GLU A 185 14.92 19.81 -13.44
CA GLU A 185 16.07 20.71 -13.37
C GLU A 185 17.37 20.10 -13.94
N GLY A 186 17.32 18.83 -14.36
CA GLY A 186 18.46 18.10 -14.89
C GLY A 186 19.52 17.79 -13.84
N ARG A 187 19.19 17.86 -12.55
CA ARG A 187 20.08 17.52 -11.43
C ARG A 187 20.17 16.01 -11.21
N ILE A 188 19.14 15.26 -11.60
CA ILE A 188 19.09 13.80 -11.52
C ILE A 188 18.87 13.23 -12.92
N ASP A 189 19.65 12.20 -13.26
CA ASP A 189 19.45 11.36 -14.44
C ASP A 189 18.36 10.32 -14.18
N ASP A 190 17.21 10.47 -14.81
CA ASP A 190 16.05 9.59 -14.64
C ASP A 190 16.29 8.18 -15.20
N GLU A 191 16.91 8.05 -16.37
CA GLU A 191 17.24 6.75 -16.95
C GLU A 191 18.20 5.96 -16.07
N HIS A 192 19.26 6.63 -15.58
CA HIS A 192 20.22 6.00 -14.68
C HIS A 192 19.60 5.65 -13.33
N LEU A 193 18.75 6.53 -12.80
CA LEU A 193 18.04 6.29 -11.55
C LEU A 193 17.09 5.09 -11.63
N ILE A 194 16.30 4.97 -12.71
CA ILE A 194 15.42 3.83 -12.94
C ILE A 194 16.24 2.54 -13.04
N LYS A 195 17.35 2.55 -13.78
CA LYS A 195 18.23 1.38 -13.90
C LYS A 195 18.78 0.94 -12.53
N LEU A 196 19.21 1.88 -11.70
CA LEU A 196 19.69 1.55 -10.36
C LEU A 196 18.59 1.00 -9.46
N ALA A 197 17.36 1.50 -9.61
CA ALA A 197 16.21 0.96 -8.88
C ALA A 197 15.90 -0.48 -9.33
N GLU A 198 15.96 -0.78 -10.63
CA GLU A 198 15.84 -2.14 -11.16
C GLU A 198 16.93 -3.06 -10.61
N ASP A 199 18.18 -2.60 -10.59
CA ASP A 199 19.31 -3.39 -10.09
C ASP A 199 19.20 -3.66 -8.58
N ASP A 200 18.69 -2.69 -7.80
CA ASP A 200 18.44 -2.88 -6.36
C ASP A 200 17.29 -3.88 -6.10
N ILE A 201 16.22 -3.82 -6.90
CA ILE A 201 15.11 -4.78 -6.84
C ILE A 201 15.58 -6.19 -7.22
N LYS A 202 16.37 -6.35 -8.29
CA LYS A 202 16.95 -7.66 -8.69
C LYS A 202 17.82 -8.26 -7.59
N GLY A 203 18.50 -7.42 -6.79
CA GLY A 203 19.28 -7.88 -5.65
C GLY A 203 18.46 -8.26 -4.43
N THR A 204 17.17 -7.89 -4.38
CA THR A 204 16.30 -8.05 -3.21
C THR A 204 15.18 -9.07 -3.42
N PHE A 205 14.66 -9.17 -4.65
CA PHE A 205 13.51 -9.99 -5.01
C PHE A 205 13.81 -10.90 -6.19
N ASP A 206 13.08 -12.00 -6.29
CA ASP A 206 13.02 -12.81 -7.49
C ASP A 206 12.32 -12.01 -8.59
N THR A 207 12.97 -11.89 -9.75
CA THR A 207 12.42 -11.17 -10.91
C THR A 207 12.04 -12.07 -12.07
N GLU A 208 12.37 -13.36 -11.96
CA GLU A 208 12.00 -14.39 -12.92
C GLU A 208 11.00 -15.34 -12.27
N ARG A 209 9.92 -15.64 -12.99
CA ARG A 209 8.85 -16.50 -12.50
C ARG A 209 9.26 -17.98 -12.54
N LYS A 210 10.18 -18.35 -11.66
CA LYS A 210 10.71 -19.72 -11.54
C LYS A 210 9.94 -20.57 -10.53
N SER A 211 9.38 -19.92 -9.51
CA SER A 211 8.63 -20.58 -8.44
C SER A 211 7.12 -20.54 -8.69
N ILE A 212 6.43 -21.55 -8.17
CA ILE A 212 4.96 -21.59 -8.14
C ILE A 212 4.42 -20.51 -7.19
N SER A 213 5.14 -20.21 -6.10
CA SER A 213 4.83 -19.18 -5.12
C SER A 213 5.61 -17.89 -5.38
N LEU A 214 4.93 -16.76 -5.34
CA LEU A 214 5.48 -15.42 -5.63
C LEU A 214 5.83 -14.64 -4.36
N ARG A 215 6.22 -15.32 -3.28
CA ARG A 215 6.38 -14.71 -1.94
C ARG A 215 7.31 -13.50 -1.90
N ASN A 216 8.43 -13.58 -2.62
CA ASN A 216 9.44 -12.55 -2.74
C ASN A 216 9.65 -12.16 -4.22
N PHE A 217 8.56 -12.06 -4.98
CA PHE A 217 8.63 -11.79 -6.41
C PHE A 217 8.25 -10.34 -6.74
N VAL A 218 8.92 -9.78 -7.75
CA VAL A 218 8.58 -8.50 -8.41
C VAL A 218 8.71 -8.67 -9.92
N ASP A 219 7.64 -8.39 -10.65
CA ASP A 219 7.71 -8.30 -12.12
C ASP A 219 8.36 -6.98 -12.52
N LEU A 220 9.50 -7.07 -13.22
CA LEU A 220 10.27 -5.88 -13.61
C LEU A 220 9.55 -4.96 -14.59
N ASN A 221 8.67 -5.51 -15.44
CA ASN A 221 7.92 -4.67 -16.37
C ASN A 221 6.87 -3.84 -15.62
N ILE A 222 6.13 -4.47 -14.70
CA ILE A 222 5.16 -3.77 -13.84
C ILE A 222 5.89 -2.76 -12.95
N PHE A 223 7.02 -3.16 -12.35
CA PHE A 223 7.83 -2.26 -11.53
C PHE A 223 8.28 -1.03 -12.30
N ARG A 224 8.82 -1.22 -13.52
CA ARG A 224 9.24 -0.12 -14.39
C ARG A 224 8.08 0.81 -14.73
N GLU A 225 6.90 0.28 -15.05
CA GLU A 225 5.72 1.11 -15.27
C GLU A 225 5.36 1.94 -14.04
N ILE A 226 5.45 1.36 -12.83
CA ILE A 226 5.22 2.07 -11.57
C ILE A 226 6.25 3.20 -11.37
N LEU A 227 7.53 2.94 -11.63
CA LEU A 227 8.61 3.94 -11.47
C LEU A 227 8.46 5.16 -12.38
N LEU A 228 7.70 5.05 -13.47
CA LEU A 228 7.52 6.14 -14.41
C LEU A 228 6.36 7.08 -14.06
N PHE A 229 5.54 6.76 -13.06
CA PHE A 229 4.42 7.63 -12.63
C PHE A 229 4.85 9.02 -12.13
N PRO A 230 5.96 9.19 -11.38
CA PRO A 230 6.44 10.52 -11.00
C PRO A 230 6.79 11.40 -12.22
N PHE A 231 7.14 10.79 -13.35
CA PHE A 231 7.61 11.51 -14.54
C PHE A 231 6.50 11.71 -15.58
N SER A 232 5.28 11.24 -15.32
CA SER A 232 4.17 11.26 -16.28
C SER A 232 3.83 12.68 -16.75
N ASP A 233 3.88 13.67 -15.86
CA ASP A 233 3.59 15.09 -16.18
C ASP A 233 4.73 15.77 -16.95
N TYR A 234 5.96 15.25 -16.84
CA TYR A 234 7.12 15.79 -17.53
C TYR A 234 7.15 15.33 -19.00
N TRP A 235 6.83 14.07 -19.25
CA TRP A 235 6.78 13.52 -20.58
C TRP A 235 5.39 13.78 -21.18
N LYS A 236 5.20 14.93 -21.85
CA LYS A 236 3.93 15.37 -22.47
C LYS A 236 3.22 14.34 -23.37
N TYR A 237 3.91 13.30 -23.81
CA TYR A 237 3.35 12.19 -24.61
C TYR A 237 2.72 11.05 -23.78
N TYR A 238 2.82 11.07 -22.44
CA TYR A 238 2.72 9.86 -21.60
C TYR A 238 1.73 9.90 -20.42
N SER A 239 0.98 11.00 -20.19
CA SER A 239 0.45 11.24 -18.83
C SER A 239 -0.90 10.61 -18.47
N ARG A 240 -1.85 10.40 -19.40
CA ARG A 240 -3.18 9.82 -19.08
C ARG A 240 -3.34 8.35 -19.46
N SER A 241 -2.63 7.88 -20.49
CA SER A 241 -2.80 6.50 -20.99
C SER A 241 -2.21 5.44 -20.05
N ARG A 242 -1.16 5.77 -19.28
CA ARG A 242 -0.40 4.75 -18.54
C ARG A 242 -1.20 4.07 -17.42
N TYR A 243 -1.97 4.84 -16.64
CA TYR A 243 -2.81 4.25 -15.60
C TYR A 243 -3.82 3.28 -16.24
N ASP A 244 -4.50 3.73 -17.30
CA ASP A 244 -5.48 2.90 -18.01
C ASP A 244 -4.83 1.68 -18.69
N GLU A 245 -3.64 1.82 -19.27
CA GLU A 245 -2.86 0.71 -19.83
C GLU A 245 -2.46 -0.32 -18.78
N LEU A 246 -2.04 0.14 -17.60
CA LEU A 246 -1.71 -0.73 -16.47
C LEU A 246 -2.97 -1.47 -15.98
N ILE A 247 -4.10 -0.77 -15.79
CA ILE A 247 -5.37 -1.38 -15.41
C ILE A 247 -5.87 -2.36 -16.47
N ASN A 248 -5.74 -2.01 -17.75
CA ASN A 248 -6.07 -2.90 -18.86
C ASN A 248 -5.20 -4.15 -18.84
N LYS A 249 -3.90 -4.04 -18.52
CA LYS A 249 -3.02 -5.19 -18.35
C LYS A 249 -3.46 -6.07 -17.18
N VAL A 250 -3.79 -5.48 -16.03
CA VAL A 250 -4.30 -6.21 -14.84
C VAL A 250 -5.61 -6.94 -15.16
N SER A 251 -6.47 -6.35 -15.99
CA SER A 251 -7.77 -6.91 -16.37
C SER A 251 -7.71 -8.01 -17.44
N LYS A 252 -6.53 -8.30 -18.03
CA LYS A 252 -6.41 -9.29 -19.12
C LYS A 252 -6.58 -10.73 -18.65
N SER A 253 -6.03 -11.07 -17.49
CA SER A 253 -6.07 -12.43 -16.95
C SER A 253 -5.89 -12.43 -15.43
N GLU A 254 -6.38 -13.48 -14.77
CA GLU A 254 -6.18 -13.68 -13.32
C GLU A 254 -4.69 -13.84 -12.98
N GLU A 255 -3.91 -14.38 -13.91
CA GLU A 255 -2.47 -14.54 -13.75
C GLU A 255 -1.73 -13.19 -13.81
N ASP A 256 -2.15 -12.28 -14.69
CA ASP A 256 -1.65 -10.89 -14.73
C ASP A 256 -2.04 -10.14 -13.46
N ALA A 257 -3.27 -10.33 -12.98
CA ALA A 257 -3.74 -9.75 -11.72
C ALA A 257 -2.93 -10.24 -10.51
N LEU A 258 -2.69 -11.55 -10.42
CA LEU A 258 -1.84 -12.15 -9.38
C LEU A 258 -0.41 -11.60 -9.43
N THR A 259 0.14 -11.47 -10.64
CA THR A 259 1.50 -10.91 -10.84
C THR A 259 1.56 -9.45 -10.40
N PHE A 260 0.53 -8.67 -10.75
CA PHE A 260 0.41 -7.27 -10.38
C PHE A 260 0.26 -7.08 -8.88
N ILE A 261 -0.70 -7.75 -8.24
CA ILE A 261 -0.93 -7.58 -6.80
C ILE A 261 0.28 -8.07 -5.99
N THR A 262 0.94 -9.13 -6.43
CA THR A 262 2.20 -9.57 -5.82
C THR A 262 3.26 -8.50 -5.92
N THR A 263 3.49 -7.96 -7.13
CA THR A 263 4.46 -6.89 -7.36
C THR A 263 4.13 -5.67 -6.49
N LEU A 264 2.87 -5.23 -6.48
CA LEU A 264 2.42 -4.07 -5.71
C LEU A 264 2.70 -4.24 -4.20
N ILE A 265 2.32 -5.38 -3.63
CA ILE A 265 2.52 -5.68 -2.20
C ILE A 265 4.02 -5.79 -1.88
N SER A 266 4.81 -6.47 -2.71
CA SER A 266 6.27 -6.56 -2.54
C SER A 266 6.92 -5.18 -2.54
N LEU A 267 6.50 -4.28 -3.43
CA LEU A 267 7.01 -2.91 -3.51
C LEU A 267 6.58 -2.05 -2.31
N MET A 268 5.34 -2.19 -1.84
CA MET A 268 4.87 -1.55 -0.61
C MET A 268 5.71 -2.00 0.60
N ARG A 269 6.00 -3.30 0.69
CA ARG A 269 6.87 -3.86 1.73
C ARG A 269 8.31 -3.37 1.58
N TYR A 270 8.83 -3.27 0.37
CA TYR A 270 10.15 -2.69 0.12
C TYR A 270 10.22 -1.23 0.57
N ALA A 271 9.18 -0.43 0.29
CA ALA A 271 9.14 0.99 0.65
C ALA A 271 8.98 1.24 2.16
N SER A 272 8.23 0.40 2.87
CA SER A 272 7.84 0.63 4.28
C SER A 272 8.43 -0.35 5.30
N GLU A 273 8.94 -1.49 4.84
CA GLU A 273 9.36 -2.62 5.68
C GLU A 273 8.25 -3.19 6.57
N GLU A 274 6.98 -2.92 6.23
CA GLU A 274 5.81 -3.35 6.99
C GLU A 274 4.90 -4.30 6.21
N THR A 275 4.20 -5.19 6.94
CA THR A 275 3.11 -6.02 6.42
C THR A 275 1.96 -5.15 5.93
N VAL A 276 1.41 -5.49 4.76
CA VAL A 276 0.20 -4.85 4.24
C VAL A 276 -1.01 -5.51 4.89
N VAL A 277 -1.84 -4.70 5.53
CA VAL A 277 -3.06 -5.17 6.19
C VAL A 277 -4.26 -4.75 5.36
N LEU A 278 -5.04 -5.72 4.92
CA LEU A 278 -6.28 -5.53 4.20
C LEU A 278 -7.44 -6.03 5.06
N VAL A 279 -8.44 -5.19 5.26
CA VAL A 279 -9.71 -5.58 5.85
C VAL A 279 -10.79 -5.52 4.78
N VAL A 280 -11.57 -6.59 4.68
CA VAL A 280 -12.72 -6.69 3.78
C VAL A 280 -13.97 -6.89 4.62
N ASP A 281 -14.89 -5.94 4.53
CA ASP A 281 -16.20 -6.01 5.16
C ASP A 281 -17.26 -6.55 4.19
N GLU A 282 -18.41 -6.95 4.74
CA GLU A 282 -19.59 -7.41 4.00
C GLU A 282 -19.29 -8.51 2.97
N VAL A 283 -18.41 -9.45 3.30
CA VAL A 283 -18.10 -10.60 2.42
C VAL A 283 -19.35 -11.46 2.22
N ASP A 284 -20.23 -11.52 3.23
CA ASP A 284 -21.52 -12.20 3.20
C ASP A 284 -22.56 -11.55 2.27
N ALA A 285 -22.33 -10.32 1.78
CA ALA A 285 -23.20 -9.71 0.79
C ALA A 285 -23.05 -10.34 -0.62
N LEU A 286 -21.94 -11.07 -0.85
CA LEU A 286 -21.69 -11.72 -2.13
C LEU A 286 -22.84 -12.64 -2.53
N SER A 287 -23.45 -12.28 -3.65
CA SER A 287 -24.53 -13.03 -4.29
C SER A 287 -24.44 -12.83 -5.80
N PRO A 288 -24.87 -13.81 -6.62
CA PRO A 288 -25.31 -15.17 -6.25
C PRO A 288 -24.16 -16.06 -5.75
N MET A 289 -24.45 -17.33 -5.37
CA MET A 289 -23.46 -18.29 -4.83
C MET A 289 -22.21 -18.43 -5.71
N GLU A 290 -22.35 -18.34 -7.04
CA GLU A 290 -21.21 -18.36 -7.97
C GLU A 290 -20.16 -17.27 -7.67
N ASN A 291 -20.60 -16.10 -7.22
CA ASN A 291 -19.69 -15.01 -6.83
C ASN A 291 -18.95 -15.34 -5.52
N VAL A 292 -19.58 -16.07 -4.61
CA VAL A 292 -18.95 -16.54 -3.37
C VAL A 292 -17.82 -17.52 -3.72
N ASP A 293 -18.10 -18.50 -4.57
CA ASP A 293 -17.12 -19.49 -5.01
C ASP A 293 -15.93 -18.87 -5.73
N LEU A 294 -16.19 -17.92 -6.65
CA LEU A 294 -15.14 -17.17 -7.35
C LEU A 294 -14.27 -16.38 -6.39
N PHE A 295 -14.87 -15.67 -5.44
CA PHE A 295 -14.12 -14.88 -4.47
C PHE A 295 -13.20 -15.74 -3.61
N PHE A 296 -13.70 -16.84 -3.06
CA PHE A 296 -12.87 -17.74 -2.26
C PHE A 296 -11.83 -18.48 -3.08
N HIS A 297 -12.10 -18.78 -4.36
CA HIS A 297 -11.09 -19.29 -5.27
C HIS A 297 -9.95 -18.29 -5.48
N SER A 298 -10.27 -17.02 -5.75
CA SER A 298 -9.29 -15.94 -5.88
C SER A 298 -8.50 -15.74 -4.59
N LEU A 299 -9.15 -15.72 -3.42
CA LEU A 299 -8.45 -15.65 -2.13
C LEU A 299 -7.50 -16.82 -1.92
N ARG A 300 -7.92 -18.03 -2.30
CA ARG A 300 -7.04 -19.21 -2.24
C ARG A 300 -5.82 -19.05 -3.13
N GLU A 301 -5.98 -18.55 -4.35
CA GLU A 301 -4.83 -18.30 -5.24
C GLU A 301 -3.87 -17.27 -4.64
N LEU A 302 -4.38 -16.22 -3.98
CA LEU A 302 -3.54 -15.25 -3.27
C LEU A 302 -2.77 -15.89 -2.11
N VAL A 303 -3.42 -16.77 -1.34
CA VAL A 303 -2.76 -17.46 -0.23
C VAL A 303 -1.73 -18.44 -0.77
N ASP A 304 -2.08 -19.28 -1.73
CA ASP A 304 -1.22 -20.37 -2.20
C ASP A 304 -0.03 -19.82 -3.01
N ARG A 305 -0.27 -18.82 -3.87
CA ARG A 305 0.70 -18.35 -4.87
C ARG A 305 1.13 -16.89 -4.71
N GLY A 306 0.39 -16.08 -3.97
CA GLY A 306 0.60 -14.63 -3.90
C GLY A 306 1.78 -14.17 -3.02
N PRO A 307 1.84 -12.87 -2.70
CA PRO A 307 2.98 -12.26 -2.02
C PRO A 307 3.08 -12.67 -0.55
N GLY A 308 4.31 -12.65 -0.03
CA GLY A 308 4.55 -12.71 1.41
C GLY A 308 4.20 -11.38 2.08
N GLY A 309 3.88 -11.42 3.38
CA GLY A 309 3.61 -10.21 4.17
C GLY A 309 2.30 -9.49 3.80
N LEU A 310 1.31 -10.23 3.29
CA LEU A 310 -0.07 -9.78 3.11
C LEU A 310 -0.96 -10.39 4.20
N TYR A 311 -1.62 -9.56 5.00
CA TYR A 311 -2.60 -10.01 5.98
C TYR A 311 -3.99 -9.56 5.58
N ILE A 312 -4.92 -10.49 5.42
CA ILE A 312 -6.32 -10.24 5.06
C ILE A 312 -7.21 -10.56 6.27
N LEU A 313 -8.08 -9.63 6.65
CA LEU A 313 -9.11 -9.80 7.65
C LEU A 313 -10.48 -9.73 6.98
N LEU A 314 -11.23 -10.83 6.99
CA LEU A 314 -12.59 -10.88 6.49
C LEU A 314 -13.57 -10.67 7.65
N LEU A 315 -14.52 -9.76 7.48
CA LEU A 315 -15.62 -9.57 8.41
C LEU A 315 -16.85 -10.23 7.80
N CYS A 316 -17.37 -11.25 8.48
CA CYS A 316 -18.49 -12.03 7.96
C CYS A 316 -19.60 -12.14 9.00
N THR A 317 -20.83 -12.10 8.53
CA THR A 317 -22.00 -12.54 9.29
C THR A 317 -22.23 -14.04 9.00
N PRO A 318 -22.42 -14.88 10.03
CA PRO A 318 -22.54 -16.33 9.86
C PRO A 318 -23.84 -16.78 9.17
#